data_AF-A0A661EJX0-F1
#
_entry.id   AF-A0A661EJX0-F1
#
_cell.length_a   1.000
_cell.length_b   1.000
_cell.length_c   1.000
_cell.angle_alpha   90.00
_cell.angle_beta   90.00
_cell.angle_gamma   90.00
#
_symmetry.space_group_name_H-M   'P 1'
#
loop_
_entity.id
_entity.type
_entity.pdbx_description
1 polymer ?
#
loop_
_entity_poly.entity_id
_entity_poly.type
_entity_poly.pdbx_seq_one_letter_code
_entity_poly.pdbx_strand_id
1 'polypeptide(L)'
;MLVAGDNRVNEEIEYLLQSVGQSGCIFVRNGSEHSSENAESHLRLKYRKGKKYAKSAEQFINRLATKSSWTGNVYYLSCEGEERRSVGEWLTERLAAYKQSD
;
A
#
# COMPACT_ATOMS: atom_id res chain seq x y z
N MET A 1 -9.93 24.57 5.19
CA MET A 1 -11.11 23.95 4.55
C MET A 1 -10.63 22.66 3.90
N LEU A 2 -10.84 21.51 4.56
CA LEU A 2 -10.55 20.21 3.95
C LEU A 2 -11.73 19.91 3.01
N VAL A 3 -11.42 19.75 1.74
CA VAL A 3 -12.39 19.51 0.67
C VAL A 3 -12.77 18.03 0.75
N ALA A 4 -14.05 17.66 0.62
CA ALA A 4 -14.54 16.28 0.77
C ALA A 4 -13.72 15.21 0.00
N GLY A 5 -13.07 15.59 -1.10
CA GLY A 5 -12.15 14.73 -1.85
C GLY A 5 -10.90 14.30 -1.07
N ASP A 6 -10.36 15.14 -0.18
CA ASP A 6 -9.24 14.75 0.68
C ASP A 6 -9.66 13.69 1.69
N ASN A 7 -10.91 13.71 2.16
CA ASN A 7 -11.40 12.73 3.12
C ASN A 7 -11.50 11.34 2.48
N ARG A 8 -12.12 11.24 1.30
CA ARG A 8 -12.22 9.99 0.53
C ARG A 8 -10.85 9.41 0.19
N VAL A 9 -9.89 10.25 -0.24
CA VAL A 9 -8.52 9.78 -0.53
C VAL A 9 -7.83 9.24 0.72
N ASN A 10 -7.99 9.90 1.88
CA ASN A 10 -7.42 9.38 3.12
C ASN A 10 -8.09 8.04 3.51
N GLU A 11 -9.41 7.90 3.39
CA GLU A 11 -10.15 6.67 3.69
C GLU A 11 -9.69 5.49 2.81
N GLU A 12 -9.59 5.71 1.50
CA GLU A 12 -9.07 4.71 0.55
C GLU A 12 -7.65 4.26 0.91
N ILE A 13 -6.75 5.21 1.25
CA ILE A 13 -5.37 4.90 1.60
C ILE A 13 -5.29 4.18 2.96
N GLU A 14 -6.10 4.59 3.94
CA GLU A 14 -6.16 3.92 5.24
C GLU A 14 -6.66 2.48 5.11
N TYR A 15 -7.68 2.25 4.30
CA TYR A 15 -8.15 0.90 3.98
C TYR A 15 -7.04 0.03 3.35
N LEU A 16 -6.26 0.60 2.42
CA LEU A 16 -5.14 -0.11 1.80
C LEU A 16 -4.04 -0.44 2.80
N LEU A 17 -3.70 0.50 3.70
CA LEU A 17 -2.70 0.28 4.75
C LEU A 17 -3.13 -0.83 5.71
N GLN A 18 -4.38 -0.78 6.18
CA GLN A 18 -4.94 -1.82 7.06
C GLN A 18 -5.02 -3.17 6.36
N SER A 19 -5.38 -3.20 5.07
CA SER A 19 -5.39 -4.43 4.27
C SER A 19 -4.02 -5.09 4.24
N VAL A 20 -2.93 -4.32 4.10
CA VAL A 20 -1.56 -4.87 4.20
C VAL A 20 -1.29 -5.41 5.60
N GLY A 21 -1.60 -4.63 6.64
CA GLY A 21 -1.34 -5.00 8.04
C GLY A 21 -2.06 -6.26 8.49
N GLN A 22 -3.26 -6.49 7.97
CA GLN A 22 -4.12 -7.62 8.31
C GLN A 22 -4.00 -8.80 7.34
N SER A 23 -3.17 -8.68 6.30
CA SER A 23 -3.07 -9.72 5.26
C SER A 23 -2.49 -11.04 5.76
N GLY A 24 -1.72 -11.04 6.85
CA GLY A 24 -0.94 -12.20 7.30
C GLY A 24 0.17 -12.61 6.34
N CYS A 25 0.36 -11.90 5.23
CA CYS A 25 1.35 -12.23 4.22
C CYS A 25 2.74 -11.72 4.60
N ILE A 26 3.78 -12.41 4.11
CA ILE A 26 5.16 -11.95 4.23
C ILE A 26 5.42 -10.87 3.18
N PHE A 27 5.90 -9.71 3.64
CA PHE A 27 6.24 -8.58 2.80
C PHE A 27 7.73 -8.58 2.49
N VAL A 28 8.08 -8.73 1.22
CA VAL A 28 9.48 -8.73 0.77
C VAL A 28 9.86 -7.36 0.26
N ARG A 29 10.83 -6.73 0.92
CA ARG A 29 11.37 -5.41 0.56
C ARG A 29 12.88 -5.44 0.53
N ASN A 30 13.46 -4.99 -0.58
CA ASN A 30 14.92 -4.95 -0.78
C ASN A 30 15.60 -6.30 -0.54
N GLY A 31 14.91 -7.41 -0.80
CA GLY A 31 15.43 -8.77 -0.57
C GLY A 31 15.28 -9.29 0.86
N SER A 32 14.67 -8.52 1.77
CA SER A 32 14.40 -8.96 3.15
C SER A 32 12.90 -9.16 3.39
N GLU A 33 12.58 -10.14 4.21
CA GLU A 33 11.22 -10.45 4.64
C GLU A 33 10.82 -9.62 5.87
N HIS A 34 9.55 -9.23 5.91
CA HIS A 34 8.95 -8.45 6.97
C HIS A 34 7.53 -8.96 7.23
N SER A 35 7.05 -8.85 8.46
CA SER A 35 5.66 -9.15 8.79
C SER A 35 4.70 -8.12 8.16
N SER A 36 3.42 -8.47 8.06
CA SER A 36 2.36 -7.60 7.56
C SER A 36 2.24 -6.30 8.36
N GLU A 37 2.37 -6.34 9.68
CA GLU A 37 2.29 -5.16 10.56
C GLU A 37 3.47 -4.21 10.35
N ASN A 38 4.67 -4.78 10.15
CA ASN A 38 5.86 -4.02 9.81
C ASN A 38 5.73 -3.39 8.42
N ALA A 39 5.11 -4.09 7.48
CA ALA A 39 4.83 -3.57 6.15
C ALA A 39 3.84 -2.40 6.18
N GLU A 40 2.74 -2.52 6.92
CA GLU A 40 1.80 -1.42 7.14
C GLU A 40 2.53 -0.21 7.73
N SER A 41 3.27 -0.42 8.83
CA SER A 41 4.01 0.65 9.51
C SER A 41 5.00 1.36 8.56
N HIS A 42 5.68 0.59 7.71
CA HIS A 42 6.57 1.11 6.68
C HIS A 42 5.84 1.98 5.65
N LEU A 43 4.73 1.47 5.09
CA LEU A 43 3.93 2.19 4.10
C LEU A 43 3.27 3.44 4.68
N ARG A 44 2.78 3.38 5.91
CA ARG A 44 2.22 4.51 6.67
C ARG A 44 3.26 5.61 6.88
N LEU A 45 4.49 5.25 7.23
CA LEU A 45 5.61 6.19 7.30
C LEU A 45 5.88 6.87 5.95
N LYS A 46 5.89 6.09 4.85
CA LYS A 46 6.07 6.65 3.50
C LYS A 46 4.93 7.59 3.12
N TYR A 47 3.69 7.24 3.43
CA TYR A 47 2.54 8.10 3.19
C TYR A 47 2.65 9.42 3.96
N ARG A 48 2.95 9.37 5.26
CA ARG A 48 3.13 10.57 6.09
C ARG A 48 4.20 11.51 5.54
N LYS A 49 5.35 10.97 5.11
CA LYS A 49 6.46 11.75 4.53
C LYS A 49 6.21 12.19 3.08
N GLY A 50 5.40 11.43 2.35
CA GLY A 50 5.16 11.57 0.93
C GLY A 50 3.79 12.14 0.56
N LYS A 51 2.99 12.63 1.52
CA LYS A 51 1.57 12.99 1.32
C LYS A 51 1.35 13.90 0.11
N LYS A 52 2.26 14.86 -0.14
CA LYS A 52 2.22 15.76 -1.31
C LYS A 52 2.25 15.06 -2.67
N TYR A 53 2.75 13.83 -2.73
CA TYR A 53 2.85 13.01 -3.94
C TYR A 53 1.67 12.05 -4.12
N ALA A 54 0.83 11.90 -3.12
CA ALA A 54 -0.29 10.96 -3.07
C ALA A 54 -1.62 11.72 -2.96
N LYS A 55 -1.99 12.43 -4.03
CA LYS A 55 -3.27 13.16 -4.12
C LYS A 55 -4.47 12.24 -4.44
N SER A 56 -4.22 10.96 -4.68
CA SER A 56 -5.21 9.89 -4.82
C SER A 56 -4.63 8.58 -4.30
N ALA A 57 -5.48 7.58 -4.04
CA ALA A 57 -5.02 6.25 -3.65
C ALA A 57 -4.16 5.58 -4.73
N GLU A 58 -4.47 5.77 -6.02
CA GLU A 58 -3.63 5.28 -7.13
C GLU A 58 -2.25 5.95 -7.12
N GLN A 59 -2.18 7.24 -6.79
CA GLN A 59 -0.89 7.92 -6.65
C GLN A 59 -0.11 7.41 -5.44
N PHE A 60 -0.79 7.11 -4.33
CA PHE A 60 -0.16 6.43 -3.18
C PHE A 60 0.44 5.08 -3.60
N ILE A 61 -0.33 4.24 -4.29
CA ILE A 61 0.13 2.93 -4.78
C ILE A 61 1.38 3.11 -5.64
N ASN A 62 1.24 3.86 -6.74
CA ASN A 62 2.27 3.98 -7.77
C ASN A 62 3.55 4.66 -7.30
N ARG A 63 3.44 5.67 -6.41
CA ARG A 63 4.59 6.51 -6.03
C ARG A 63 5.21 6.11 -4.71
N LEU A 64 4.43 5.54 -3.78
CA LEU A 64 4.87 5.30 -2.41
C LEU A 64 4.84 3.82 -2.04
N ALA A 65 3.90 3.02 -2.54
CA ALA A 65 3.70 1.66 -2.05
C ALA A 65 4.29 0.55 -2.95
N THR A 66 4.57 0.79 -4.23
CA THR A 66 5.03 -0.29 -5.13
C THR A 66 6.52 -0.62 -5.01
N LYS A 67 7.39 0.37 -4.69
CA LYS A 67 8.84 0.17 -4.70
C LYS A 67 9.61 1.08 -3.74
N SER A 68 10.84 0.68 -3.45
CA SER A 68 11.79 1.49 -2.67
C SER A 68 12.24 2.69 -3.48
N SER A 69 12.12 3.88 -2.90
CA SER A 69 12.61 5.11 -3.53
C SER A 69 14.13 5.22 -3.50
N TRP A 70 14.80 4.40 -2.69
CA TRP A 70 16.25 4.46 -2.47
C TRP A 70 16.99 3.47 -3.38
N THR A 71 16.41 2.30 -3.58
CA THR A 71 17.03 1.19 -4.35
C THR A 71 16.33 0.93 -5.67
N GLY A 72 15.10 1.42 -5.87
CA GLY A 72 14.28 1.13 -7.05
C GLY A 72 13.59 -0.22 -7.03
N ASN A 73 13.90 -1.09 -6.07
CA ASN A 73 13.37 -2.46 -6.01
C ASN A 73 11.87 -2.51 -5.70
N VAL A 74 11.16 -3.32 -6.48
CA VAL A 74 9.72 -3.61 -6.31
C VAL A 74 9.50 -4.39 -5.00
N TYR A 75 8.39 -4.10 -4.34
CA TYR A 75 7.95 -4.83 -3.16
C TYR A 75 7.01 -5.97 -3.55
N TYR A 76 7.09 -7.09 -2.82
CA TYR A 76 6.27 -8.27 -3.08
C TYR A 76 5.54 -8.73 -1.81
N LEU A 77 4.40 -9.38 -2.02
CA LEU A 77 3.69 -10.15 -0.99
C LEU A 77 3.83 -11.64 -1.28
N SER A 78 4.09 -12.40 -0.24
CA SER A 78 4.10 -13.86 -0.25
C SER A 78 3.10 -14.33 0.79
N CYS A 79 1.90 -14.68 0.33
CA CYS A 79 0.83 -15.21 1.18
C CYS A 79 0.89 -16.75 1.18
N GLU A 80 0.45 -17.39 2.26
CA GLU A 80 0.49 -18.86 2.36
C GLU A 80 -0.41 -19.49 1.30
N GLY A 81 0.13 -20.42 0.50
CA GLY A 81 -0.61 -21.11 -0.55
C GLY A 81 -0.87 -20.28 -1.81
N GLU A 82 -0.38 -19.05 -1.89
CA GLU A 82 -0.52 -18.18 -3.06
C GLU A 82 0.83 -17.95 -3.75
N GLU A 83 0.78 -17.68 -5.06
CA GLU A 83 1.95 -17.21 -5.79
C GLU A 83 2.37 -15.82 -5.28
N ARG A 84 3.68 -15.57 -5.26
CA ARG A 84 4.22 -14.25 -4.91
C ARG A 84 3.69 -13.20 -5.88
N ARG A 85 3.09 -12.13 -5.36
CA ARG A 85 2.54 -11.03 -6.17
C ARG A 85 3.24 -9.71 -5.88
N SER A 86 3.22 -8.80 -6.84
CA SER A 86 3.71 -7.44 -6.59
C SER A 86 2.75 -6.70 -5.65
N VAL A 87 3.30 -5.91 -4.72
CA VAL A 87 2.46 -5.10 -3.81
C VAL A 87 1.60 -4.10 -4.58
N GLY A 88 2.11 -3.55 -5.69
CA GLY A 88 1.38 -2.58 -6.51
C GLY A 88 0.13 -3.17 -7.14
N GLU A 89 0.24 -4.36 -7.73
CA GLU A 89 -0.89 -5.10 -8.31
C GLU A 89 -1.91 -5.47 -7.25
N TRP A 90 -1.45 -6.09 -6.16
CA TRP A 90 -2.29 -6.50 -5.03
C TRP A 90 -3.08 -5.33 -4.44
N LEU A 91 -2.45 -4.17 -4.24
CA LEU A 91 -3.12 -2.96 -3.74
C LEU A 91 -4.10 -2.37 -4.75
N THR A 92 -3.81 -2.48 -6.04
CA THR A 92 -4.70 -1.96 -7.10
C THR A 92 -6.00 -2.75 -7.14
N GLU A 93 -5.93 -4.08 -7.04
CA GLU A 93 -7.10 -4.95 -6.92
C GLU A 93 -7.92 -4.61 -5.67
N ARG A 94 -7.23 -4.44 -4.54
CA ARG A 94 -7.87 -4.12 -3.26
C ARG A 94 -8.59 -2.77 -3.30
N LEU A 95 -7.98 -1.77 -3.94
CA LEU A 95 -8.60 -0.46 -4.16
C LEU A 95 -9.84 -0.56 -5.06
N ALA A 96 -9.76 -1.35 -6.14
CA ALA A 96 -10.88 -1.55 -7.04
C ALA A 96 -12.06 -2.26 -6.34
N ALA A 97 -11.78 -3.23 -5.47
CA ALA A 97 -12.80 -3.91 -4.66
C ALA A 97 -13.47 -2.96 -3.65
N TYR A 98 -12.67 -2.10 -2.98
CA TYR A 98 -13.19 -1.09 -2.06
C TYR A 98 -14.13 -0.10 -2.75
N LYS A 99 -13.73 0.44 -3.91
CA LYS A 99 -14.53 1.40 -4.69
C LYS A 99 -15.83 0.84 -5.26
N GLN A 100 -15.96 -0.47 -5.37
CA GLN A 100 -17.19 -1.14 -5.80
C GLN A 100 -18.14 -1.45 -4.65
N SER A 101 -17.65 -1.38 -3.41
CA SER A 101 -18.39 -1.72 -2.19
C SER A 101 -18.92 -0.48 -1.44
N ASP A 102 -18.63 0.71 -1.97
CA ASP A 102 -18.93 2.06 -1.42
C ASP A 102 -19.72 2.87 -2.45
#